data_AF-A0A813G1V3-F1
#
_entry.id   AF-A0A813G1V3-F1
#
_cell.length_a   1.000
_cell.length_b   1.000
_cell.length_c   1.000
_cell.angle_alpha   90.00
_cell.angle_beta   90.00
_cell.angle_gamma   90.00
#
_symmetry.space_group_name_H-M   'P 1'
#
loop_
_entity.id
_entity.type
_entity.pdbx_description
1 polymer ?
#
loop_
_entity_poly.entity_id
_entity_poly.type
_entity_poly.pdbx_seq_one_letter_code
_entity_poly.pdbx_strand_id
1 'polypeptide(L)'
;MHDVVTLVTQSSSTIAAVGHLAARMQHSLGYGKPLLHCRYQKLVFLLQTSPSGCFLYTQLKLCSIRVRLRKIAVVSGALLALTPSPFNMAMEEGYSNMEVPLRKPAMPFACVAALGFAALAGTVAIATMGVPAFTQPVGFRDTVGGPGSPLAKQVVVGMDTNVNLHIAWNDWKAWSAEMAPWWTEDFIYDFTFVGPWNFGPTKGLRAWYEGEHLHFNAAIPDSQWQDFIRAATNTTATSATYGLAQWSGEFAGVPPPKSHPKVVIRDLDFYVLEGKRISINWCLIDVADMFEQVGYQVVPKGPLKSEGYRAPDAMDGLTAPLSSKFTLEDAARSEEVWQAALHDDYDVGTGEGKWWAENINWYGPGGVGTAHSRKDYVKHWLQPLRAAFSDLERSTDLVVCEGPYCGAHFYMWGTHTGEWMGEKPTGKRVPIRCGAHARIVDGKIVEGWLIVDIPRAFHAMGVDFYGRAREMALAQAAALESHSQAADQ
;
A
#
# COMPACT_ATOMS: atom_id res chain seq x y z
N MET A 1 52.05 28.54 8.68
CA MET A 1 53.12 27.53 8.49
C MET A 1 52.45 26.25 8.04
N HIS A 2 53.08 25.49 7.14
CA HIS A 2 52.61 24.16 6.79
C HIS A 2 52.79 23.22 7.99
N ASP A 3 51.87 22.28 8.16
CA ASP A 3 52.24 20.91 8.55
C ASP A 3 51.23 19.94 7.93
N VAL A 4 51.76 18.97 7.19
CA VAL A 4 51.01 17.84 6.62
C VAL A 4 51.36 16.63 7.47
N VAL A 5 50.40 16.13 8.24
CA VAL A 5 50.55 14.86 8.97
C VAL A 5 49.67 13.82 8.30
N THR A 6 50.31 12.95 7.52
CA THR A 6 49.68 11.76 6.94
C THR A 6 49.68 10.66 8.00
N LEU A 7 48.50 10.28 8.50
CA LEU A 7 48.34 9.13 9.40
C LEU A 7 47.63 8.00 8.66
N VAL A 8 48.41 6.95 8.35
CA VAL A 8 47.90 5.67 7.87
C VAL A 8 47.71 4.77 9.09
N THR A 9 46.48 4.31 9.34
CA THR A 9 46.21 3.20 10.28
C THR A 9 45.22 2.20 9.69
N GLN A 10 45.45 0.94 10.02
CA GLN A 10 44.75 -0.21 9.47
C GLN A 10 43.56 -0.63 10.35
N SER A 11 42.61 -1.34 9.74
CA SER A 11 41.76 -2.39 10.32
C SER A 11 41.27 -2.30 11.79
N SER A 12 39.94 -2.24 11.90
CA SER A 12 39.10 -2.98 12.87
C SER A 12 39.06 -2.59 14.37
N SER A 13 37.84 -2.66 14.91
CA SER A 13 37.40 -2.69 16.31
C SER A 13 37.15 -1.35 17.06
N THR A 14 36.07 -1.38 17.85
CA THR A 14 35.73 -0.46 18.97
C THR A 14 35.07 0.90 18.65
N ILE A 15 33.76 0.88 18.34
CA ILE A 15 32.86 2.03 18.62
C ILE A 15 32.22 1.82 19.99
N ALA A 16 32.87 2.32 21.04
CA ALA A 16 32.34 2.30 22.41
C ALA A 16 32.97 3.39 23.30
N ALA A 17 33.02 4.66 22.87
CA ALA A 17 33.55 5.76 23.72
C ALA A 17 33.20 7.22 23.31
N VAL A 18 32.00 7.55 22.80
CA VAL A 18 31.55 8.96 22.72
C VAL A 18 30.04 9.09 23.03
N GLY A 19 29.67 8.86 24.29
CA GLY A 19 28.27 8.91 24.75
C GLY A 19 28.03 9.58 26.12
N HIS A 20 29.08 10.14 26.75
CA HIS A 20 29.03 10.64 28.12
C HIS A 20 29.65 12.04 28.27
N LEU A 21 29.06 13.07 27.64
CA LEU A 21 29.27 14.47 28.07
C LEU A 21 28.17 15.48 27.63
N ALA A 22 26.91 15.05 27.51
CA ALA A 22 25.81 15.91 27.00
C ALA A 22 24.54 15.89 27.88
N ALA A 23 24.67 15.68 29.20
CA ALA A 23 23.54 15.60 30.13
C ALA A 23 23.82 16.29 31.48
N ARG A 24 24.17 17.58 31.46
CA ARG A 24 24.27 18.39 32.69
C ARG A 24 24.24 19.92 32.45
N MET A 25 23.11 20.46 31.98
CA MET A 25 22.70 21.87 32.19
C MET A 25 21.35 22.14 31.51
N GLN A 26 20.24 22.04 32.24
CA GLN A 26 18.96 22.71 31.89
C GLN A 26 17.97 22.64 33.07
N HIS A 27 18.02 23.65 33.95
CA HIS A 27 16.94 23.95 34.91
C HIS A 27 17.09 25.38 35.44
N SER A 28 16.25 26.30 34.98
CA SER A 28 15.55 27.35 35.76
C SER A 28 14.98 28.47 34.86
N LEU A 29 13.87 29.07 35.32
CA LEU A 29 13.21 30.32 34.83
C LEU A 29 12.60 30.24 33.40
N GLY A 30 11.33 30.55 33.12
CA GLY A 30 10.30 31.30 33.85
C GLY A 30 9.77 32.46 32.99
N TYR A 31 8.51 32.32 32.49
CA TYR A 31 7.63 33.36 31.90
C TYR A 31 8.03 34.13 30.61
N GLY A 32 7.04 34.31 29.71
CA GLY A 32 7.03 35.37 28.68
C GLY A 32 6.77 34.92 27.23
N LYS A 33 5.63 35.33 26.66
CA LYS A 33 5.35 35.43 25.20
C LYS A 33 5.26 36.91 24.82
N PRO A 34 5.30 37.30 23.53
CA PRO A 34 5.85 36.64 22.33
C PRO A 34 6.81 37.56 21.53
N LEU A 35 7.47 37.07 20.47
CA LEU A 35 7.76 37.83 19.23
C LEU A 35 8.38 36.96 18.11
N LEU A 36 8.28 37.43 16.87
CA LEU A 36 8.71 36.77 15.63
C LEU A 36 10.25 36.81 15.45
N HIS A 37 10.89 35.72 15.01
CA HIS A 37 11.56 35.65 13.67
C HIS A 37 12.27 34.32 13.35
N CYS A 38 12.39 34.06 12.03
CA CYS A 38 13.35 33.20 11.31
C CYS A 38 13.72 31.80 11.84
N ARG A 39 13.30 30.78 11.09
CA ARG A 39 13.94 29.46 11.08
C ARG A 39 15.34 29.55 10.45
N TYR A 40 16.36 29.08 11.17
CA TYR A 40 17.61 28.56 10.57
C TYR A 40 17.69 27.07 10.92
N GLN A 41 17.42 26.18 9.97
CA GLN A 41 17.78 24.77 10.11
C GLN A 41 19.26 24.59 9.73
N LYS A 42 20.07 24.09 10.67
CA LYS A 42 21.39 23.54 10.34
C LYS A 42 21.18 22.20 9.63
N LEU A 43 21.57 22.12 8.36
CA LEU A 43 21.69 20.85 7.65
C LEU A 43 23.06 20.24 7.99
N VAL A 44 23.08 19.05 8.59
CA VAL A 44 24.31 18.28 8.81
C VAL A 44 24.44 17.27 7.68
N PHE A 45 25.44 17.43 6.82
CA PHE A 45 25.75 16.46 5.77
C PHE A 45 26.64 15.35 6.31
N LEU A 46 26.19 14.10 6.19
CA LEU A 46 27.02 12.90 6.31
C LEU A 46 27.48 12.48 4.91
N LEU A 47 28.77 12.65 4.63
CA LEU A 47 29.41 12.16 3.42
C LEU A 47 29.81 10.69 3.61
N GLN A 48 29.12 9.77 2.92
CA GLN A 48 29.61 8.40 2.71
C GLN A 48 30.26 8.30 1.32
N THR A 49 31.51 7.87 1.28
CA THR A 49 32.22 7.54 0.04
C THR A 49 32.00 6.07 -0.31
N SER A 50 31.35 5.80 -1.45
CA SER A 50 31.23 4.43 -2.00
C SER A 50 32.34 4.15 -3.02
N PRO A 51 33.09 3.04 -2.91
CA PRO A 51 34.16 2.68 -3.83
C PRO A 51 33.64 1.88 -5.05
N SER A 52 32.66 2.43 -5.77
CA SER A 52 32.15 1.88 -7.05
C SER A 52 31.66 3.02 -7.94
N GLY A 53 32.27 3.20 -9.11
CA GLY A 53 31.94 4.29 -10.02
C GLY A 53 30.60 4.10 -10.73
N CYS A 54 29.62 4.93 -10.39
CA CYS A 54 28.46 5.23 -11.24
C CYS A 54 28.02 6.68 -11.00
N PHE A 55 27.94 7.48 -12.07
CA PHE A 55 27.49 8.87 -12.00
C PHE A 55 25.97 8.92 -11.88
N LEU A 56 25.44 9.48 -10.78
CA LEU A 56 24.03 9.83 -10.70
C LEU A 56 23.81 11.22 -11.33
N TYR A 57 22.97 11.28 -12.36
CA TYR A 57 22.64 12.51 -13.07
C TYR A 57 21.49 13.23 -12.33
N THR A 58 21.80 14.20 -11.48
CA THR A 58 20.76 14.96 -10.74
C THR A 58 20.39 16.24 -11.48
N GLN A 59 19.16 16.29 -12.01
CA GLN A 59 18.57 17.50 -12.59
C GLN A 59 18.35 18.59 -11.53
N LEU A 60 19.08 19.69 -11.64
CA LEU A 60 18.90 20.89 -10.81
C LEU A 60 17.84 21.82 -11.44
N LYS A 61 16.66 21.92 -10.81
CA LYS A 61 15.71 23.02 -11.06
C LYS A 61 16.30 24.33 -10.56
N LEU A 62 16.96 25.07 -11.46
CA LEU A 62 17.39 26.45 -11.18
C LEU A 62 16.18 27.40 -11.20
N CYS A 63 16.02 28.17 -10.12
CA CYS A 63 14.99 29.19 -10.02
C CYS A 63 15.40 30.46 -10.79
N SER A 64 14.41 31.05 -11.47
CA SER A 64 14.47 32.20 -12.37
C SER A 64 15.45 33.33 -12.02
N ILE A 65 16.42 33.59 -12.89
CA ILE A 65 17.08 34.91 -13.03
C ILE A 65 16.85 35.43 -14.45
N ARG A 66 16.24 36.61 -14.56
CA ARG A 66 16.02 37.29 -15.85
C ARG A 66 17.32 37.91 -16.35
N VAL A 67 17.84 37.42 -17.48
CA VAL A 67 18.80 38.17 -18.30
C VAL A 67 18.30 38.18 -19.76
N ARG A 68 18.08 39.37 -20.30
CA ARG A 68 17.82 39.57 -21.75
C ARG A 68 19.15 39.54 -22.49
N LEU A 69 19.28 38.73 -23.53
CA LEU A 69 20.22 38.98 -24.64
C LEU A 69 19.66 38.47 -25.98
N ARG A 70 20.21 38.96 -27.09
CA ARG A 70 19.57 38.99 -28.42
C ARG A 70 19.94 37.79 -29.32
N LYS A 71 19.15 37.63 -30.39
CA LYS A 71 19.33 36.71 -31.53
C LYS A 71 20.79 36.57 -31.99
N ILE A 72 21.20 35.33 -32.28
CA ILE A 72 22.09 34.99 -33.39
C ILE A 72 21.44 33.83 -34.16
N ALA A 73 21.48 33.87 -35.48
CA ALA A 73 21.07 32.78 -36.36
C ALA A 73 22.31 32.23 -37.08
N VAL A 74 22.34 30.92 -37.34
CA VAL A 74 23.25 30.31 -38.30
C VAL A 74 22.44 29.36 -39.19
N VAL A 75 22.69 29.41 -40.49
CA VAL A 75 21.96 28.70 -41.54
C VAL A 75 22.93 27.85 -42.36
N SER A 76 22.64 26.56 -42.46
CA SER A 76 22.98 25.61 -43.56
C SER A 76 22.41 24.25 -43.13
N GLY A 77 21.73 23.43 -43.94
CA GLY A 77 21.79 23.25 -45.40
C GLY A 77 22.65 22.01 -45.70
N ALA A 78 22.21 20.98 -46.45
CA ALA A 78 20.94 20.73 -47.14
C ALA A 78 20.82 19.23 -47.50
N LEU A 79 19.62 18.76 -47.94
CA LEU A 79 19.29 17.75 -48.99
C LEU A 79 20.20 16.50 -49.20
N LEU A 80 19.76 15.26 -49.51
CA LEU A 80 18.51 14.61 -50.01
C LEU A 80 18.38 13.19 -49.36
N ALA A 81 17.68 12.20 -49.94
CA ALA A 81 16.21 11.98 -49.99
C ALA A 81 15.89 10.68 -50.79
N LEU A 82 14.70 10.08 -50.57
CA LEU A 82 14.08 8.95 -51.36
C LEU A 82 14.80 7.57 -51.24
N THR A 83 14.19 6.38 -51.31
CA THR A 83 12.78 5.87 -51.37
C THR A 83 12.77 4.36 -50.97
N PRO A 84 11.60 3.71 -50.70
CA PRO A 84 11.54 2.34 -50.16
C PRO A 84 11.22 1.24 -51.21
N SER A 85 11.43 -0.03 -50.84
CA SER A 85 10.76 -1.21 -51.45
C SER A 85 10.79 -2.45 -50.53
N PRO A 86 9.74 -3.28 -50.46
CA PRO A 86 9.67 -4.52 -49.66
C PRO A 86 9.94 -5.80 -50.48
N PHE A 87 10.14 -6.95 -49.83
CA PHE A 87 9.91 -8.27 -50.46
C PHE A 87 9.51 -9.37 -49.45
N ASN A 88 8.82 -10.40 -49.95
CA ASN A 88 8.10 -11.44 -49.19
C ASN A 88 8.89 -12.73 -48.93
N MET A 89 8.40 -13.49 -47.93
CA MET A 89 8.33 -14.97 -47.81
C MET A 89 9.45 -15.86 -48.38
N ALA A 90 9.99 -16.71 -47.51
CA ALA A 90 10.05 -18.17 -47.75
C ALA A 90 10.02 -18.93 -46.41
N MET A 91 9.27 -20.03 -46.34
CA MET A 91 9.49 -21.08 -45.34
C MET A 91 10.33 -22.18 -45.99
N GLU A 92 11.17 -22.87 -45.21
CA GLU A 92 11.48 -24.27 -45.49
C GLU A 92 11.90 -25.02 -44.22
N GLU A 93 11.53 -26.30 -44.14
CA GLU A 93 11.84 -27.19 -43.02
C GLU A 93 13.20 -27.88 -43.23
N GLY A 94 13.83 -28.35 -42.15
CA GLY A 94 15.10 -29.07 -42.24
C GLY A 94 15.52 -29.80 -40.97
N TYR A 95 14.99 -31.00 -40.74
CA TYR A 95 15.49 -31.94 -39.74
C TYR A 95 16.73 -32.67 -40.24
N SER A 96 17.81 -32.70 -39.45
CA SER A 96 18.79 -33.81 -39.48
C SER A 96 19.62 -33.88 -38.20
N ASN A 97 19.82 -35.10 -37.69
CA ASN A 97 20.54 -35.39 -36.46
C ASN A 97 22.07 -35.39 -36.63
N MET A 98 22.77 -35.32 -35.49
CA MET A 98 23.69 -36.38 -35.00
C MET A 98 25.16 -35.99 -34.70
N GLU A 99 25.53 -36.30 -33.45
CA GLU A 99 26.83 -36.79 -32.95
C GLU A 99 28.04 -35.88 -32.66
N VAL A 100 28.77 -36.36 -31.65
CA VAL A 100 29.90 -35.77 -30.92
C VAL A 100 31.09 -36.73 -31.06
N PRO A 101 32.33 -36.23 -31.10
CA PRO A 101 33.40 -36.98 -30.44
C PRO A 101 34.31 -36.14 -29.53
N LEU A 102 34.59 -36.72 -28.36
CA LEU A 102 35.64 -36.30 -27.43
C LEU A 102 37.05 -36.68 -27.96
N ARG A 103 38.07 -35.84 -27.71
CA ARG A 103 39.39 -36.28 -27.20
C ARG A 103 40.32 -35.15 -26.74
N LYS A 104 40.91 -35.34 -25.56
CA LYS A 104 42.19 -34.77 -25.06
C LYS A 104 43.36 -35.64 -25.65
N PRO A 105 44.69 -35.41 -25.42
CA PRO A 105 45.32 -34.58 -24.37
C PRO A 105 46.67 -33.86 -24.70
N ALA A 106 47.30 -33.35 -23.64
CA ALA A 106 48.75 -33.21 -23.38
C ALA A 106 49.50 -31.91 -23.78
N MET A 107 50.12 -31.29 -22.76
CA MET A 107 51.36 -30.50 -22.88
C MET A 107 52.58 -31.46 -22.87
N PRO A 108 53.79 -30.97 -23.18
CA PRO A 108 54.72 -30.74 -22.05
C PRO A 108 55.58 -29.46 -22.15
N PHE A 109 56.35 -29.23 -21.09
CA PHE A 109 57.27 -28.12 -20.83
C PHE A 109 58.36 -27.90 -21.91
N ALA A 110 58.76 -26.64 -22.08
CA ALA A 110 60.13 -26.24 -22.44
C ALA A 110 60.48 -24.90 -21.77
N CYS A 111 61.77 -24.61 -21.59
CA CYS A 111 62.29 -23.58 -20.69
C CYS A 111 63.37 -22.71 -21.38
N VAL A 112 63.78 -21.64 -20.68
CA VAL A 112 64.96 -20.78 -20.93
C VAL A 112 64.80 -19.68 -21.99
N ALA A 113 65.25 -18.48 -21.60
CA ALA A 113 65.23 -17.27 -22.41
C ALA A 113 66.52 -17.07 -23.21
N ALA A 114 66.42 -16.32 -24.31
CA ALA A 114 67.56 -15.68 -24.97
C ALA A 114 67.20 -14.22 -25.30
N LEU A 115 67.98 -13.28 -24.77
CA LEU A 115 67.84 -11.85 -25.07
C LEU A 115 68.50 -11.54 -26.42
N GLY A 116 67.70 -11.12 -27.40
CA GLY A 116 68.16 -10.59 -28.68
C GLY A 116 67.48 -9.26 -28.97
N PHE A 117 68.22 -8.15 -28.83
CA PHE A 117 67.74 -6.83 -29.25
C PHE A 117 67.79 -6.75 -30.79
N ALA A 118 66.63 -6.86 -31.43
CA ALA A 118 66.44 -6.54 -32.84
C ALA A 118 65.30 -5.52 -32.95
N ALA A 119 65.63 -4.30 -33.40
CA ALA A 119 64.64 -3.26 -33.63
C ALA A 119 63.85 -3.56 -34.91
N LEU A 120 62.61 -4.04 -34.76
CA LEU A 120 61.62 -4.05 -35.84
C LEU A 120 60.47 -3.11 -35.51
N ALA A 121 60.15 -2.22 -36.44
CA ALA A 121 58.94 -1.42 -36.41
C ALA A 121 57.72 -2.31 -36.69
N GLY A 122 57.22 -2.97 -35.65
CA GLY A 122 55.96 -3.71 -35.68
C GLY A 122 54.81 -2.83 -35.21
N THR A 123 53.82 -2.62 -36.07
CA THR A 123 52.53 -2.06 -35.67
C THR A 123 51.95 -2.89 -34.53
N VAL A 124 51.70 -2.27 -33.37
CA VAL A 124 50.94 -2.90 -32.30
C VAL A 124 49.49 -3.02 -32.77
N ALA A 125 49.16 -4.14 -33.40
CA ALA A 125 47.79 -4.60 -33.48
C ALA A 125 47.34 -4.87 -32.05
N ILE A 126 46.71 -3.88 -31.42
CA ILE A 126 45.96 -4.09 -30.19
C ILE A 126 44.86 -5.07 -30.57
N ALA A 127 45.06 -6.34 -30.24
CA ALA A 127 43.99 -7.32 -30.28
C ALA A 127 42.91 -6.79 -29.33
N THR A 128 41.85 -6.22 -29.88
CA THR A 128 40.66 -5.88 -29.13
C THR A 128 40.14 -7.19 -28.56
N MET A 129 40.45 -7.46 -27.29
CA MET A 129 39.82 -8.53 -26.55
C MET A 129 38.33 -8.26 -26.64
N GLY A 130 37.63 -9.07 -27.45
CA GLY A 130 36.20 -8.90 -27.65
C GLY A 130 35.57 -8.93 -26.28
N VAL A 131 34.92 -7.82 -25.90
CA VAL A 131 34.13 -7.76 -24.67
C VAL A 131 33.19 -8.97 -24.75
N PRO A 132 33.23 -9.91 -23.78
CA PRO A 132 32.39 -11.10 -23.85
C PRO A 132 30.96 -10.61 -24.05
N ALA A 133 30.32 -11.10 -25.12
CA ALA A 133 29.02 -10.61 -25.53
C ALA A 133 28.10 -10.65 -24.32
N PHE A 134 27.59 -9.48 -23.91
CA PHE A 134 26.79 -9.35 -22.71
C PHE A 134 25.51 -10.16 -22.94
N THR A 135 25.50 -11.40 -22.46
CA THR A 135 24.34 -12.27 -22.52
C THR A 135 23.25 -11.54 -21.77
N GLN A 136 22.25 -11.06 -22.51
CA GLN A 136 21.08 -10.41 -21.93
C GLN A 136 20.61 -11.30 -20.78
N PRO A 137 20.57 -10.81 -19.53
CA PRO A 137 20.06 -11.60 -18.43
C PRO A 137 18.66 -12.07 -18.82
N VAL A 138 18.37 -13.35 -18.60
CA VAL A 138 17.12 -14.02 -19.04
C VAL A 138 15.96 -13.07 -18.82
N GLY A 139 15.36 -12.63 -19.93
CA GLY A 139 14.58 -11.38 -19.94
C GLY A 139 13.51 -11.38 -18.87
N PHE A 140 13.71 -10.58 -17.82
CA PHE A 140 12.65 -10.23 -16.88
C PHE A 140 11.57 -9.52 -17.69
N ARG A 141 10.55 -10.27 -18.11
CA ARG A 141 9.36 -9.70 -18.70
C ARG A 141 8.65 -8.97 -17.58
N ASP A 142 8.67 -7.65 -17.65
CA ASP A 142 7.92 -6.82 -16.72
C ASP A 142 6.44 -7.18 -16.83
N THR A 143 5.83 -7.45 -15.69
CA THR A 143 4.43 -7.85 -15.54
C THR A 143 3.77 -6.94 -14.52
N VAL A 144 2.48 -6.65 -14.70
CA VAL A 144 1.72 -5.81 -13.78
C VAL A 144 1.82 -6.37 -12.35
N GLY A 145 2.12 -5.53 -11.37
CA GLY A 145 2.42 -5.97 -10.00
C GLY A 145 3.83 -6.53 -9.78
N GLY A 146 4.70 -6.51 -10.78
CA GLY A 146 6.11 -6.90 -10.69
C GLY A 146 6.41 -8.36 -11.03
N PRO A 147 7.69 -8.79 -10.92
CA PRO A 147 8.12 -10.13 -11.32
C PRO A 147 7.49 -11.25 -10.49
N GLY A 148 6.98 -12.27 -11.18
CA GLY A 148 6.30 -13.41 -10.56
C GLY A 148 4.92 -13.10 -9.98
N SER A 149 4.38 -11.89 -10.23
CA SER A 149 3.07 -11.45 -9.76
C SER A 149 1.96 -12.45 -10.13
N PRO A 150 1.18 -12.98 -9.17
CA PRO A 150 0.05 -13.86 -9.44
C PRO A 150 -0.98 -13.23 -10.37
N LEU A 151 -1.74 -14.04 -11.10
CA LEU A 151 -2.72 -13.54 -12.09
C LEU A 151 -3.75 -12.59 -11.47
N ALA A 152 -4.28 -12.88 -10.28
CA ALA A 152 -5.24 -12.01 -9.62
C ALA A 152 -4.65 -10.63 -9.31
N LYS A 153 -3.39 -10.56 -8.86
CA LYS A 153 -2.68 -9.28 -8.65
C LYS A 153 -2.49 -8.51 -9.96
N GLN A 154 -2.16 -9.19 -11.06
CA GLN A 154 -2.05 -8.54 -12.39
C GLN A 154 -3.39 -7.92 -12.84
N VAL A 155 -4.50 -8.63 -12.63
CA VAL A 155 -5.85 -8.19 -13.04
C VAL A 155 -6.33 -7.04 -12.16
N VAL A 156 -6.25 -7.18 -10.84
CA VAL A 156 -6.68 -6.15 -9.87
C VAL A 156 -5.88 -4.86 -10.05
N VAL A 157 -4.54 -4.92 -10.10
CA VAL A 157 -3.73 -3.71 -10.30
C VAL A 157 -4.01 -3.02 -11.65
N GLY A 158 -4.37 -3.78 -12.68
CA GLY A 158 -4.80 -3.21 -13.97
C GLY A 158 -6.15 -2.48 -13.86
N MET A 159 -7.10 -3.07 -13.15
CA MET A 159 -8.42 -2.49 -12.85
C MET A 159 -8.31 -1.24 -11.95
N ASP A 160 -7.55 -1.33 -10.84
CA ASP A 160 -7.29 -0.22 -9.90
C ASP A 160 -6.57 0.95 -10.56
N THR A 161 -5.82 0.71 -11.65
CA THR A 161 -5.21 1.80 -12.42
C THR A 161 -6.30 2.65 -13.09
N ASN A 162 -7.39 2.04 -13.59
CA ASN A 162 -8.52 2.77 -14.17
C ASN A 162 -9.31 3.53 -13.10
N VAL A 163 -9.45 2.95 -11.89
CA VAL A 163 -10.05 3.62 -10.72
C VAL A 163 -9.22 4.84 -10.29
N ASN A 164 -7.91 4.66 -10.07
CA ASN A 164 -7.01 5.73 -9.60
C ASN A 164 -6.81 6.87 -10.60
N LEU A 165 -6.78 6.56 -11.89
CA LEU A 165 -6.76 7.57 -12.97
C LEU A 165 -8.13 8.23 -13.17
N HIS A 166 -9.15 7.81 -12.40
CA HIS A 166 -10.48 8.41 -12.35
C HIS A 166 -11.14 8.44 -13.75
N ILE A 167 -10.90 7.38 -14.54
CA ILE A 167 -11.15 7.36 -15.98
C ILE A 167 -12.65 7.42 -16.28
N ALA A 168 -13.06 8.51 -16.92
CA ALA A 168 -14.41 8.74 -17.44
C ALA A 168 -15.56 8.46 -16.43
N TRP A 169 -15.28 8.61 -15.14
CA TRP A 169 -16.12 8.14 -14.03
C TRP A 169 -17.59 8.55 -14.06
N ASN A 170 -17.93 9.67 -14.70
CA ASN A 170 -19.30 10.19 -14.82
C ASN A 170 -19.92 10.02 -16.22
N ASP A 171 -19.24 9.30 -17.13
CA ASP A 171 -19.77 8.88 -18.43
C ASP A 171 -19.88 7.35 -18.47
N TRP A 172 -21.11 6.83 -18.31
CA TRP A 172 -21.42 5.41 -18.36
C TRP A 172 -20.84 4.71 -19.60
N LYS A 173 -20.90 5.34 -20.78
CA LYS A 173 -20.51 4.69 -22.03
C LYS A 173 -19.00 4.51 -22.11
N ALA A 174 -18.24 5.52 -21.67
CA ALA A 174 -16.79 5.46 -21.65
C ALA A 174 -16.30 4.59 -20.46
N TRP A 175 -16.80 4.83 -19.25
CA TRP A 175 -16.44 4.06 -18.06
C TRP A 175 -16.71 2.56 -18.20
N SER A 176 -17.89 2.16 -18.69
CA SER A 176 -18.22 0.73 -18.84
C SER A 176 -17.35 0.03 -19.88
N ALA A 177 -16.88 0.74 -20.91
CA ALA A 177 -15.94 0.19 -21.89
C ALA A 177 -14.54 -0.06 -21.29
N GLU A 178 -14.09 0.80 -20.38
CA GLU A 178 -12.80 0.68 -19.68
C GLU A 178 -12.85 -0.34 -18.53
N MET A 179 -14.02 -0.56 -17.91
CA MET A 179 -14.19 -1.54 -16.82
C MET A 179 -14.53 -2.95 -17.32
N ALA A 180 -15.34 -3.12 -18.37
CA ALA A 180 -15.77 -4.44 -18.86
C ALA A 180 -14.67 -5.50 -19.13
N PRO A 181 -13.44 -5.14 -19.55
CA PRO A 181 -12.35 -6.13 -19.69
C PRO A 181 -11.95 -6.82 -18.38
N TRP A 182 -12.13 -6.15 -17.24
CA TRP A 182 -11.64 -6.59 -15.93
C TRP A 182 -12.65 -7.43 -15.14
N TRP A 183 -13.95 -7.32 -15.42
CA TRP A 183 -15.02 -7.91 -14.61
C TRP A 183 -15.83 -8.96 -15.38
N THR A 184 -16.40 -9.96 -14.69
CA THR A 184 -17.43 -10.83 -15.29
C THR A 184 -18.67 -10.00 -15.64
N GLU A 185 -19.64 -10.53 -16.38
CA GLU A 185 -20.86 -9.75 -16.69
C GLU A 185 -21.76 -9.59 -15.45
N ASP A 186 -21.64 -10.51 -14.50
CA ASP A 186 -22.60 -10.75 -13.45
C ASP A 186 -21.95 -10.74 -12.05
N PHE A 187 -20.76 -10.13 -11.95
CA PHE A 187 -19.96 -9.99 -10.73
C PHE A 187 -20.73 -9.32 -9.59
N ILE A 188 -20.28 -9.57 -8.35
CA ILE A 188 -20.78 -8.92 -7.14
C ILE A 188 -19.76 -7.90 -6.65
N TYR A 189 -20.19 -6.66 -6.45
CA TYR A 189 -19.44 -5.64 -5.71
C TYR A 189 -20.21 -5.32 -4.42
N ASP A 190 -19.70 -5.82 -3.29
CA ASP A 190 -20.29 -5.67 -1.95
C ASP A 190 -19.49 -4.64 -1.15
N PHE A 191 -19.94 -3.39 -1.17
CA PHE A 191 -19.33 -2.28 -0.43
C PHE A 191 -19.64 -2.34 1.09
N THR A 192 -19.03 -1.45 1.88
CA THR A 192 -19.48 -1.16 3.26
C THR A 192 -20.97 -0.79 3.27
N PHE A 193 -21.71 -1.18 4.30
CA PHE A 193 -23.14 -0.87 4.38
C PHE A 193 -23.40 0.64 4.51
N VAL A 194 -24.22 1.19 3.61
CA VAL A 194 -24.55 2.62 3.52
C VAL A 194 -26.02 2.95 3.81
N GLY A 195 -26.75 2.06 4.48
CA GLY A 195 -28.13 2.32 4.89
C GLY A 195 -29.11 2.49 3.72
N PRO A 196 -30.09 3.40 3.82
CA PRO A 196 -31.18 3.54 2.84
C PRO A 196 -30.73 4.08 1.47
N TRP A 197 -29.48 4.51 1.34
CA TRP A 197 -28.86 4.97 0.09
C TRP A 197 -28.59 3.82 -0.89
N ASN A 198 -28.70 2.57 -0.39
CA ASN A 198 -28.94 1.36 -1.17
C ASN A 198 -27.94 1.04 -2.30
N PHE A 199 -26.72 1.56 -2.22
CA PHE A 199 -25.57 1.05 -2.96
C PHE A 199 -24.81 -0.04 -2.19
N GLY A 200 -25.56 -1.02 -1.66
CA GLY A 200 -25.01 -2.21 -1.01
C GLY A 200 -24.44 -3.21 -2.04
N PRO A 201 -24.60 -4.54 -1.85
CA PRO A 201 -24.22 -5.52 -2.86
C PRO A 201 -24.87 -5.23 -4.21
N THR A 202 -24.06 -4.85 -5.19
CA THR A 202 -24.49 -4.58 -6.57
C THR A 202 -24.05 -5.72 -7.48
N LYS A 203 -24.82 -5.97 -8.56
CA LYS A 203 -24.54 -7.04 -9.52
C LYS A 203 -24.33 -6.50 -10.93
N GLY A 204 -23.14 -6.70 -11.48
CA GLY A 204 -22.75 -6.24 -12.82
C GLY A 204 -22.48 -4.73 -12.89
N LEU A 205 -21.83 -4.31 -13.99
CA LEU A 205 -21.29 -2.95 -14.15
C LEU A 205 -22.34 -1.85 -13.94
N ARG A 206 -23.57 -2.06 -14.42
CA ARG A 206 -24.60 -1.01 -14.38
C ARG A 206 -25.07 -0.73 -12.95
N ALA A 207 -25.29 -1.78 -12.16
CA ALA A 207 -25.68 -1.64 -10.77
C ALA A 207 -24.55 -1.03 -9.93
N TRP A 208 -23.29 -1.43 -10.16
CA TRP A 208 -22.15 -0.81 -9.48
C TRP A 208 -22.02 0.69 -9.82
N TYR A 209 -22.11 1.03 -11.12
CA TYR A 209 -22.03 2.40 -11.60
C TYR A 209 -23.12 3.31 -11.01
N GLU A 210 -24.39 2.91 -11.11
CA GLU A 210 -25.51 3.69 -10.56
C GLU A 210 -25.57 3.65 -9.03
N GLY A 211 -25.00 2.61 -8.43
CA GLY A 211 -24.79 2.45 -7.01
C GLY A 211 -23.52 3.17 -6.55
N GLU A 212 -22.58 2.40 -6.00
CA GLU A 212 -21.49 2.92 -5.17
C GLU A 212 -20.64 3.92 -5.94
N HIS A 213 -20.21 3.57 -7.15
CA HIS A 213 -19.22 4.33 -7.90
C HIS A 213 -19.64 5.79 -8.15
N LEU A 214 -20.90 6.06 -8.54
CA LEU A 214 -21.36 7.43 -8.70
C LEU A 214 -21.57 8.15 -7.37
N HIS A 215 -22.08 7.48 -6.33
CA HIS A 215 -22.33 8.11 -5.03
C HIS A 215 -21.02 8.48 -4.31
N PHE A 216 -20.04 7.57 -4.33
CA PHE A 216 -18.73 7.78 -3.73
C PHE A 216 -17.96 8.90 -4.45
N ASN A 217 -17.85 8.84 -5.78
CA ASN A 217 -17.12 9.85 -6.54
C ASN A 217 -17.85 11.21 -6.58
N ALA A 218 -19.17 11.27 -6.40
CA ALA A 218 -19.87 12.54 -6.18
C ALA A 218 -19.57 13.14 -4.79
N ALA A 219 -19.42 12.31 -3.76
CA ALA A 219 -19.04 12.75 -2.43
C ALA A 219 -17.57 13.19 -2.33
N ILE A 220 -16.70 12.45 -3.04
CA ILE A 220 -15.24 12.48 -2.88
C ILE A 220 -14.55 12.41 -4.28
N PRO A 221 -14.66 13.46 -5.11
CA PRO A 221 -14.28 13.45 -6.53
C PRO A 221 -12.77 13.55 -6.81
N ASP A 222 -11.95 13.93 -5.83
CA ASP A 222 -10.49 14.02 -5.95
C ASP A 222 -9.76 12.88 -5.23
N SER A 223 -10.45 11.76 -4.97
CA SER A 223 -9.88 10.58 -4.31
C SER A 223 -8.67 10.04 -5.07
N GLN A 224 -7.59 9.78 -4.32
CA GLN A 224 -6.35 9.19 -4.79
C GLN A 224 -5.93 8.10 -3.81
N TRP A 225 -5.72 6.88 -4.30
CA TRP A 225 -5.48 5.71 -3.47
C TRP A 225 -4.03 5.25 -3.52
N GLN A 226 -3.53 4.78 -2.39
CA GLN A 226 -2.20 4.20 -2.27
C GLN A 226 -2.25 2.91 -1.45
N ASP A 227 -2.21 1.80 -2.17
CA ASP A 227 -2.08 0.46 -1.60
C ASP A 227 -0.74 0.31 -0.89
N PHE A 228 -0.75 -0.36 0.25
CA PHE A 228 0.42 -0.63 1.07
C PHE A 228 0.56 -2.10 1.52
N ILE A 229 -0.40 -2.97 1.17
CA ILE A 229 -0.27 -4.43 1.13
C ILE A 229 -0.99 -4.92 -0.14
N ARG A 230 -0.41 -5.87 -0.87
CA ARG A 230 -1.10 -6.61 -1.96
C ARG A 230 -0.71 -8.09 -1.95
N ALA A 231 -1.52 -8.93 -1.30
CA ALA A 231 -1.35 -10.39 -1.32
C ALA A 231 -2.30 -11.05 -2.32
N ALA A 232 -1.86 -12.09 -3.03
CA ALA A 232 -2.65 -12.75 -4.05
C ALA A 232 -2.24 -14.21 -4.29
N THR A 233 -3.21 -14.98 -4.80
CA THR A 233 -3.01 -16.23 -5.54
C THR A 233 -3.29 -15.98 -7.03
N ASN A 234 -3.34 -17.02 -7.86
CA ASN A 234 -3.77 -16.87 -9.26
C ASN A 234 -5.27 -16.60 -9.42
N THR A 235 -6.08 -16.86 -8.38
CA THR A 235 -7.55 -16.79 -8.44
C THR A 235 -8.15 -15.83 -7.40
N THR A 236 -7.37 -15.33 -6.46
CA THR A 236 -7.84 -14.46 -5.37
C THR A 236 -6.80 -13.39 -5.07
N ALA A 237 -7.24 -12.20 -4.66
CA ALA A 237 -6.35 -11.11 -4.26
C ALA A 237 -6.93 -10.34 -3.08
N THR A 238 -6.08 -9.60 -2.38
CA THR A 238 -6.45 -8.73 -1.26
C THR A 238 -5.53 -7.53 -1.21
N SER A 239 -6.05 -6.37 -0.87
CA SER A 239 -5.27 -5.14 -0.71
C SER A 239 -5.62 -4.42 0.60
N ALA A 240 -4.63 -3.73 1.15
CA ALA A 240 -4.83 -2.76 2.22
C ALA A 240 -4.33 -1.40 1.74
N THR A 241 -5.20 -0.39 1.83
CA THR A 241 -5.07 0.84 1.08
C THR A 241 -5.47 2.04 1.93
N TYR A 242 -4.86 3.20 1.68
CA TYR A 242 -5.43 4.48 2.12
C TYR A 242 -5.73 5.39 0.94
N GLY A 243 -6.92 5.96 0.94
CA GLY A 243 -7.33 7.06 0.07
C GLY A 243 -7.04 8.40 0.73
N LEU A 244 -6.56 9.38 -0.02
CA LEU A 244 -6.52 10.78 0.41
C LEU A 244 -7.42 11.59 -0.51
N ALA A 245 -8.33 12.37 0.07
CA ALA A 245 -9.30 13.14 -0.71
C ALA A 245 -9.87 14.34 0.05
N GLN A 246 -10.54 15.24 -0.65
CA GLN A 246 -11.37 16.31 -0.12
C GLN A 246 -12.85 15.86 -0.08
N TRP A 247 -13.43 15.78 1.11
CA TRP A 247 -14.86 15.47 1.24
C TRP A 247 -15.69 16.73 0.92
N SER A 248 -16.40 16.71 -0.22
CA SER A 248 -17.07 17.89 -0.79
C SER A 248 -18.51 17.68 -1.25
N GLY A 249 -18.99 16.44 -1.33
CA GLY A 249 -20.40 16.10 -1.61
C GLY A 249 -21.02 15.23 -0.51
N GLU A 250 -22.31 14.95 -0.61
CA GLU A 250 -23.04 14.16 0.40
C GLU A 250 -22.63 12.66 0.34
N PHE A 251 -22.13 12.12 1.45
CA PHE A 251 -21.78 10.69 1.55
C PHE A 251 -22.88 9.96 2.32
N ALA A 252 -23.63 9.08 1.64
CA ALA A 252 -24.71 8.29 2.23
C ALA A 252 -25.66 9.13 3.12
N GLY A 253 -26.11 10.29 2.61
CA GLY A 253 -27.02 11.21 3.31
C GLY A 253 -26.38 12.13 4.34
N VAL A 254 -25.08 12.00 4.57
CA VAL A 254 -24.32 12.85 5.49
C VAL A 254 -23.67 13.97 4.67
N PRO A 255 -24.09 15.24 4.85
CA PRO A 255 -23.46 16.34 4.16
C PRO A 255 -22.03 16.56 4.68
N PRO A 256 -21.10 17.06 3.85
CA PRO A 256 -19.74 17.34 4.27
C PRO A 256 -19.70 18.55 5.22
N PRO A 257 -18.68 18.66 6.08
CA PRO A 257 -18.44 19.89 6.84
C PRO A 257 -18.19 21.07 5.89
N LYS A 258 -18.71 22.26 6.22
CA LYS A 258 -18.61 23.48 5.37
C LYS A 258 -17.19 23.87 4.92
N SER A 259 -16.15 23.41 5.62
CA SER A 259 -14.75 23.62 5.25
C SER A 259 -14.25 22.71 4.13
N HIS A 260 -15.02 21.69 3.73
CA HIS A 260 -14.64 20.59 2.85
C HIS A 260 -13.23 20.07 3.20
N PRO A 261 -13.05 19.44 4.38
CA PRO A 261 -11.74 19.04 4.86
C PRO A 261 -11.16 17.92 4.00
N LYS A 262 -9.83 17.75 4.08
CA LYS A 262 -9.21 16.51 3.62
C LYS A 262 -9.43 15.40 4.63
N VAL A 263 -9.85 14.25 4.14
CA VAL A 263 -10.02 13.00 4.90
C VAL A 263 -9.06 11.93 4.38
N VAL A 264 -8.66 11.04 5.28
CA VAL A 264 -7.96 9.80 4.94
C VAL A 264 -8.97 8.67 5.03
N ILE A 265 -9.19 7.96 3.93
CA ILE A 265 -10.10 6.82 3.85
C ILE A 265 -9.26 5.57 4.02
N ARG A 266 -9.63 4.69 4.95
CA ARG A 266 -9.01 3.37 5.10
C ARG A 266 -9.83 2.40 4.30
N ASP A 267 -9.20 1.55 3.50
CA ASP A 267 -9.90 0.53 2.70
C ASP A 267 -9.17 -0.81 2.76
N LEU A 268 -9.95 -1.89 2.73
CA LEU A 268 -9.52 -3.27 2.63
C LEU A 268 -10.39 -4.00 1.60
N ASP A 269 -9.82 -4.31 0.44
CA ASP A 269 -10.49 -5.05 -0.62
C ASP A 269 -10.11 -6.52 -0.64
N PHE A 270 -11.08 -7.35 -1.03
CA PHE A 270 -10.94 -8.79 -1.20
C PHE A 270 -11.58 -9.21 -2.52
N TYR A 271 -10.83 -9.94 -3.36
CA TYR A 271 -11.21 -10.23 -4.75
C TYR A 271 -11.20 -11.73 -5.05
N VAL A 272 -12.16 -12.18 -5.86
CA VAL A 272 -12.20 -13.52 -6.48
C VAL A 272 -12.25 -13.37 -8.01
N LEU A 273 -11.46 -14.17 -8.71
CA LEU A 273 -11.43 -14.22 -10.18
C LEU A 273 -12.11 -15.47 -10.74
N GLU A 274 -12.79 -15.27 -11.86
CA GLU A 274 -13.17 -16.31 -12.80
C GLU A 274 -12.33 -16.18 -14.08
N GLY A 275 -11.39 -17.11 -14.26
CA GLY A 275 -10.45 -17.10 -15.37
C GLY A 275 -9.48 -15.91 -15.32
N LYS A 276 -9.82 -14.82 -16.01
CA LYS A 276 -9.01 -13.58 -16.08
C LYS A 276 -9.78 -12.32 -15.67
N ARG A 277 -10.98 -12.48 -15.10
CA ARG A 277 -11.86 -11.37 -14.74
C ARG A 277 -12.35 -11.52 -13.30
N ILE A 278 -12.56 -10.41 -12.61
CA ILE A 278 -13.05 -10.35 -11.24
C ILE A 278 -14.54 -10.71 -11.24
N SER A 279 -14.94 -11.65 -10.38
CA SER A 279 -16.32 -12.10 -10.19
C SER A 279 -16.91 -11.66 -8.83
N ILE A 280 -16.07 -11.42 -7.83
CA ILE A 280 -16.49 -10.87 -6.54
C ILE A 280 -15.44 -9.86 -6.07
N ASN A 281 -15.91 -8.72 -5.55
CA ASN A 281 -15.12 -7.81 -4.73
C ASN A 281 -15.91 -7.42 -3.48
N TRP A 282 -15.32 -7.68 -2.30
CA TRP A 282 -15.75 -7.10 -1.04
C TRP A 282 -14.85 -5.90 -0.73
N CYS A 283 -15.37 -4.68 -0.88
CA CYS A 283 -14.71 -3.43 -0.51
C CYS A 283 -15.17 -3.02 0.90
N LEU A 284 -14.25 -2.62 1.78
CA LEU A 284 -14.56 -2.24 3.16
C LEU A 284 -13.82 -0.98 3.56
N ILE A 285 -14.53 0.15 3.53
CA ILE A 285 -14.04 1.41 4.10
C ILE A 285 -14.41 1.60 5.57
N ASP A 286 -13.51 2.23 6.34
CA ASP A 286 -13.73 2.60 7.75
C ASP A 286 -14.49 3.94 7.86
N VAL A 287 -15.81 3.88 7.69
CA VAL A 287 -16.70 5.06 7.76
C VAL A 287 -16.68 5.71 9.15
N ALA A 288 -16.46 4.92 10.21
CA ALA A 288 -16.41 5.44 11.58
C ALA A 288 -15.17 6.34 11.80
N ASP A 289 -14.00 5.92 11.33
CA ASP A 289 -12.80 6.77 11.35
C ASP A 289 -12.94 7.99 10.42
N MET A 290 -13.50 7.82 9.22
CA MET A 290 -13.74 8.94 8.28
C MET A 290 -14.64 10.03 8.88
N PHE A 291 -15.68 9.64 9.61
CA PHE A 291 -16.59 10.56 10.29
C PHE A 291 -15.97 11.15 11.57
N GLU A 292 -15.20 10.37 12.35
CA GLU A 292 -14.47 10.87 13.53
C GLU A 292 -13.46 11.97 13.16
N GLN A 293 -12.76 11.82 12.03
CA GLN A 293 -11.78 12.82 11.52
C GLN A 293 -12.37 14.23 11.35
N VAL A 294 -13.67 14.36 11.07
CA VAL A 294 -14.35 15.65 10.88
C VAL A 294 -15.19 16.11 12.07
N GLY A 295 -15.21 15.32 13.15
CA GLY A 295 -15.97 15.59 14.38
C GLY A 295 -17.37 14.95 14.41
N TYR A 296 -17.73 14.09 13.46
CA TYR A 296 -18.98 13.33 13.48
C TYR A 296 -18.79 12.06 14.32
N GLN A 297 -18.79 12.24 15.65
CA GLN A 297 -18.53 11.21 16.65
C GLN A 297 -19.72 10.24 16.82
N VAL A 298 -20.03 9.44 15.79
CA VAL A 298 -21.18 8.51 15.77
C VAL A 298 -21.05 7.39 16.81
N VAL A 299 -19.82 6.93 17.04
CA VAL A 299 -19.44 5.98 18.10
C VAL A 299 -18.62 6.70 19.18
N PRO A 300 -18.65 6.23 20.44
CA PRO A 300 -17.80 6.77 21.51
C PRO A 300 -16.32 6.81 21.11
N LYS A 301 -15.57 7.73 21.71
CA LYS A 301 -14.12 7.81 21.51
C LYS A 301 -13.46 6.51 21.94
N GLY A 302 -12.57 6.01 21.07
CA GLY A 302 -11.88 4.75 21.32
C GLY A 302 -11.04 4.77 22.60
N PRO A 303 -10.91 3.61 23.28
CA PRO A 303 -10.09 3.49 24.48
C PRO A 303 -8.59 3.59 24.16
N LEU A 304 -8.19 3.44 22.90
CA LEU A 304 -6.84 3.65 22.41
C LEU A 304 -6.80 4.86 21.46
N LYS A 305 -5.62 5.47 21.35
CA LYS A 305 -5.40 6.58 20.40
C LYS A 305 -5.40 6.04 18.98
N SER A 306 -6.13 6.67 18.07
CA SER A 306 -6.00 6.42 16.62
C SER A 306 -4.68 7.05 16.12
N GLU A 307 -3.75 6.23 15.64
CA GLU A 307 -2.42 6.64 15.13
C GLU A 307 -2.37 6.76 13.59
N GLY A 308 -3.55 6.68 12.94
CA GLY A 308 -3.72 6.52 11.50
C GLY A 308 -3.64 5.06 11.05
N TYR A 309 -3.73 4.82 9.74
CA TYR A 309 -3.60 3.52 9.09
C TYR A 309 -2.31 3.54 8.27
N ARG A 310 -1.25 2.88 8.75
CA ARG A 310 0.09 2.98 8.15
C ARG A 310 0.42 1.75 7.33
N ALA A 311 1.31 1.93 6.36
CA ALA A 311 2.03 0.84 5.74
C ALA A 311 2.80 0.02 6.80
N PRO A 312 3.07 -1.28 6.55
CA PRO A 312 3.94 -2.12 7.38
C PRO A 312 5.27 -1.41 7.70
N ASP A 313 5.74 -1.51 8.95
CA ASP A 313 6.97 -0.85 9.42
C ASP A 313 8.21 -1.25 8.60
N ALA A 314 8.22 -2.46 8.02
CA ALA A 314 9.27 -2.95 7.14
C ALA A 314 9.19 -2.40 5.69
N MET A 315 8.15 -1.63 5.36
CA MET A 315 7.90 -0.96 4.07
C MET A 315 7.88 -1.90 2.84
N ASP A 316 7.69 -3.18 3.09
CA ASP A 316 7.71 -4.31 2.14
C ASP A 316 6.29 -4.85 1.86
N GLY A 317 5.29 -3.96 1.85
CA GLY A 317 3.94 -4.22 1.33
C GLY A 317 3.53 -3.33 0.13
N LEU A 318 4.14 -2.14 -0.04
CA LEU A 318 3.80 -1.15 -1.09
C LEU A 318 3.96 -1.65 -2.54
N THR A 319 4.86 -2.60 -2.77
CA THR A 319 5.11 -3.22 -4.09
C THR A 319 5.00 -4.73 -4.01
N ALA A 320 4.31 -5.24 -2.99
CA ALA A 320 4.81 -6.42 -2.32
C ALA A 320 3.74 -7.34 -1.68
N PRO A 321 4.08 -8.63 -1.45
CA PRO A 321 5.39 -9.25 -1.69
C PRO A 321 5.85 -9.20 -3.15
N LEU A 322 7.14 -8.94 -3.36
CA LEU A 322 7.80 -9.11 -4.65
C LEU A 322 7.69 -10.60 -4.97
N SER A 323 6.64 -10.99 -5.69
CA SER A 323 6.08 -12.34 -5.64
C SER A 323 7.10 -13.43 -5.96
N SER A 324 8.03 -13.16 -6.88
CA SER A 324 9.15 -14.06 -7.19
C SER A 324 10.14 -14.35 -6.05
N LYS A 325 10.04 -13.68 -4.89
CA LYS A 325 10.87 -13.94 -3.70
C LYS A 325 10.27 -14.95 -2.74
N PHE A 326 8.99 -15.30 -2.90
CA PHE A 326 8.27 -16.15 -1.97
C PHE A 326 7.73 -17.39 -2.68
N THR A 327 7.70 -18.49 -1.95
CA THR A 327 7.17 -19.77 -2.38
C THR A 327 5.74 -19.96 -1.86
N LEU A 328 5.04 -20.97 -2.40
CA LEU A 328 3.74 -21.39 -1.86
C LEU A 328 3.88 -21.95 -0.44
N GLU A 329 5.05 -22.49 -0.07
CA GLU A 329 5.33 -22.95 1.30
C GLU A 329 5.48 -21.79 2.29
N ASP A 330 6.05 -20.65 1.86
CA ASP A 330 6.08 -19.43 2.67
C ASP A 330 4.67 -18.90 2.97
N ALA A 331 3.81 -18.86 1.95
CA ALA A 331 2.42 -18.47 2.10
C ALA A 331 1.64 -19.45 3.01
N ALA A 332 1.82 -20.76 2.83
CA ALA A 332 1.14 -21.78 3.65
C ALA A 332 1.52 -21.73 5.13
N ARG A 333 2.80 -21.44 5.47
CA ARG A 333 3.24 -21.26 6.86
C ARG A 333 2.62 -20.02 7.51
N SER A 334 2.46 -18.93 6.76
CA SER A 334 1.74 -17.74 7.21
C SER A 334 0.24 -18.01 7.37
N GLU A 335 -0.35 -18.77 6.45
CA GLU A 335 -1.76 -19.14 6.50
C GLU A 335 -2.08 -20.02 7.71
N GLU A 336 -1.24 -21.00 8.05
CA GLU A 336 -1.42 -21.83 9.26
C GLU A 336 -1.51 -20.96 10.54
N VAL A 337 -0.58 -20.02 10.71
CA VAL A 337 -0.57 -19.06 11.82
C VAL A 337 -1.81 -18.16 11.80
N TRP A 338 -2.21 -17.68 10.62
CA TRP A 338 -3.34 -16.76 10.46
C TRP A 338 -4.69 -17.43 10.73
N GLN A 339 -4.92 -18.62 10.17
CA GLN A 339 -6.13 -19.41 10.42
C GLN A 339 -6.23 -19.80 11.90
N ALA A 340 -5.12 -20.19 12.53
CA ALA A 340 -5.10 -20.50 13.94
C ALA A 340 -5.32 -19.26 14.83
N ALA A 341 -4.87 -18.08 14.41
CA ALA A 341 -5.17 -16.81 15.07
C ALA A 341 -6.67 -16.47 15.00
N LEU A 342 -7.26 -16.51 13.80
CA LEU A 342 -8.68 -16.28 13.63
C LEU A 342 -9.53 -17.28 14.43
N HIS A 343 -9.11 -18.55 14.50
CA HIS A 343 -9.78 -19.58 15.27
C HIS A 343 -9.72 -19.32 16.79
N ASP A 344 -8.54 -19.06 17.34
CA ASP A 344 -8.37 -18.81 18.77
C ASP A 344 -9.05 -17.52 19.25
N ASP A 345 -8.92 -16.44 18.47
CA ASP A 345 -9.44 -15.13 18.84
C ASP A 345 -10.97 -15.06 18.63
N TYR A 346 -11.49 -15.59 17.51
CA TYR A 346 -12.89 -15.42 17.08
C TYR A 346 -13.80 -16.66 17.15
N ASP A 347 -13.28 -17.89 17.14
CA ASP A 347 -14.12 -19.08 17.27
C ASP A 347 -14.12 -19.58 18.73
N VAL A 348 -12.94 -19.88 19.27
CA VAL A 348 -12.76 -20.39 20.65
C VAL A 348 -12.91 -19.28 21.68
N GLY A 349 -12.34 -18.10 21.39
CA GLY A 349 -12.40 -16.96 22.30
C GLY A 349 -11.53 -17.14 23.54
N THR A 350 -10.31 -17.66 23.37
CA THR A 350 -9.36 -17.85 24.49
C THR A 350 -9.07 -16.55 25.23
N GLY A 351 -9.15 -15.41 24.53
CA GLY A 351 -8.92 -14.09 25.11
C GLY A 351 -7.44 -13.80 25.41
N GLU A 352 -6.51 -14.61 24.88
CA GLU A 352 -5.08 -14.49 25.13
C GLU A 352 -4.29 -13.86 23.96
N GLY A 353 -4.88 -13.77 22.77
CA GLY A 353 -4.20 -13.32 21.56
C GLY A 353 -2.94 -14.14 21.27
N LYS A 354 -2.97 -15.46 21.50
CA LYS A 354 -1.73 -16.29 21.65
C LYS A 354 -0.81 -16.27 20.42
N TRP A 355 -1.35 -15.99 19.24
CA TRP A 355 -0.63 -15.94 17.97
C TRP A 355 0.02 -14.57 17.66
N TRP A 356 -0.33 -13.53 18.41
CA TRP A 356 0.31 -12.23 18.32
C TRP A 356 1.66 -12.24 19.07
N ALA A 357 2.63 -11.48 18.57
CA ALA A 357 3.85 -11.16 19.31
C ALA A 357 3.50 -10.27 20.53
N GLU A 358 4.40 -10.11 21.51
CA GLU A 358 4.09 -9.28 22.69
C GLU A 358 4.03 -7.79 22.34
N ASN A 359 4.97 -7.33 21.52
CA ASN A 359 4.99 -5.99 20.91
C ASN A 359 4.50 -6.13 19.47
N ILE A 360 3.49 -5.34 19.10
CA ILE A 360 2.83 -5.39 17.79
C ILE A 360 2.45 -3.98 17.34
N ASN A 361 2.10 -3.79 16.07
CA ASN A 361 1.28 -2.66 15.65
C ASN A 361 -0.06 -3.19 15.13
N TRP A 362 -1.11 -3.07 15.94
CA TRP A 362 -2.46 -3.42 15.51
C TRP A 362 -3.31 -2.16 15.30
N TYR A 363 -3.69 -1.93 14.07
CA TYR A 363 -4.56 -0.83 13.65
C TYR A 363 -6.01 -1.31 13.67
N GLY A 364 -6.71 -1.03 14.77
CA GLY A 364 -8.13 -1.32 14.92
C GLY A 364 -9.03 -0.35 14.13
N PRO A 365 -10.34 -0.67 14.07
CA PRO A 365 -11.33 0.16 13.40
C PRO A 365 -11.58 1.48 14.15
N GLY A 366 -12.27 2.42 13.50
CA GLY A 366 -12.83 3.62 14.11
C GLY A 366 -13.61 3.30 15.40
N GLY A 367 -13.45 4.14 16.42
CA GLY A 367 -13.98 3.86 17.77
C GLY A 367 -13.18 2.84 18.60
N VAL A 368 -12.07 2.27 18.11
CA VAL A 368 -11.14 1.45 18.94
C VAL A 368 -9.77 2.11 19.10
N GLY A 369 -9.10 2.41 17.98
CA GLY A 369 -7.74 2.97 17.94
C GLY A 369 -6.63 1.93 17.73
N THR A 370 -5.38 2.32 17.99
CA THR A 370 -4.17 1.54 17.70
C THR A 370 -3.59 0.90 18.95
N ALA A 371 -3.34 -0.41 18.93
CA ALA A 371 -2.68 -1.15 20.00
C ALA A 371 -1.21 -1.42 19.67
N HIS A 372 -0.32 -1.11 20.62
CA HIS A 372 1.13 -1.37 20.49
C HIS A 372 1.63 -2.60 21.27
N SER A 373 0.70 -3.33 21.90
CA SER A 373 1.00 -4.58 22.60
C SER A 373 -0.14 -5.58 22.46
N ARG A 374 0.17 -6.88 22.54
CA ARG A 374 -0.84 -7.95 22.60
C ARG A 374 -1.81 -7.75 23.75
N LYS A 375 -1.32 -7.26 24.90
CA LYS A 375 -2.14 -6.94 26.06
C LYS A 375 -3.19 -5.87 25.75
N ASP A 376 -2.82 -4.82 25.04
CA ASP A 376 -3.76 -3.76 24.68
C ASP A 376 -4.76 -4.23 23.63
N TYR A 377 -4.33 -5.00 22.62
CA TYR A 377 -5.20 -5.67 21.66
C TYR A 377 -6.25 -6.57 22.37
N VAL A 378 -5.80 -7.47 23.25
CA VAL A 378 -6.67 -8.33 24.05
C VAL A 378 -7.67 -7.51 24.87
N LYS A 379 -7.19 -6.51 25.61
CA LYS A 379 -7.98 -5.72 26.57
C LYS A 379 -8.97 -4.75 25.90
N HIS A 380 -8.64 -4.22 24.72
CA HIS A 380 -9.39 -3.15 24.08
C HIS A 380 -10.13 -3.57 22.81
N TRP A 381 -9.85 -4.77 22.28
CA TRP A 381 -10.60 -5.36 21.17
C TRP A 381 -11.27 -6.68 21.55
N LEU A 382 -10.50 -7.73 21.86
CA LEU A 382 -11.06 -9.08 22.07
C LEU A 382 -12.00 -9.17 23.27
N GLN A 383 -11.59 -8.63 24.42
CA GLN A 383 -12.41 -8.66 25.64
C GLN A 383 -13.72 -7.86 25.50
N PRO A 384 -13.73 -6.61 24.99
CA PRO A 384 -14.97 -5.88 24.71
C PRO A 384 -15.88 -6.59 23.70
N LEU A 385 -15.33 -7.16 22.62
CA LEU A 385 -16.10 -7.91 21.63
C LEU A 385 -16.80 -9.14 22.26
N ARG A 386 -16.07 -9.91 23.08
CA ARG A 386 -16.63 -11.08 23.79
C ARG A 386 -17.60 -10.71 24.91
N ALA A 387 -17.41 -9.56 25.56
CA ALA A 387 -18.35 -9.05 26.56
C ALA A 387 -19.65 -8.53 25.92
N ALA A 388 -19.57 -7.98 24.71
CA ALA A 388 -20.70 -7.46 23.95
C ALA A 388 -21.59 -8.55 23.33
N PHE A 389 -20.99 -9.64 22.85
CA PHE A 389 -21.71 -10.66 22.08
C PHE A 389 -21.53 -12.07 22.65
N SER A 390 -22.64 -12.68 23.09
CA SER A 390 -22.72 -14.12 23.34
C SER A 390 -22.87 -14.89 22.04
N ASP A 391 -22.61 -16.20 22.08
CA ASP A 391 -22.86 -17.12 20.95
C ASP A 391 -22.15 -16.68 19.66
N LEU A 392 -20.96 -16.09 19.81
CA LEU A 392 -20.19 -15.49 18.72
C LEU A 392 -19.52 -16.58 17.87
N GLU A 393 -20.06 -16.77 16.67
CA GLU A 393 -19.60 -17.70 15.64
C GLU A 393 -18.98 -16.93 14.46
N ARG A 394 -18.00 -17.50 13.74
CA ARG A 394 -17.38 -16.89 12.56
C ARG A 394 -17.68 -17.68 11.29
N SER A 395 -17.98 -16.98 10.21
CA SER A 395 -18.04 -17.50 8.84
C SER A 395 -17.07 -16.71 7.97
N THR A 396 -16.14 -17.38 7.29
CA THR A 396 -15.10 -16.72 6.48
C THR A 396 -15.38 -16.93 5.00
N ASP A 397 -15.46 -15.84 4.25
CA ASP A 397 -15.75 -15.84 2.81
C ASP A 397 -14.47 -15.98 1.98
N LEU A 398 -13.38 -15.34 2.42
CA LEU A 398 -12.08 -15.42 1.77
C LEU A 398 -10.91 -15.35 2.76
N VAL A 399 -9.87 -16.15 2.49
CA VAL A 399 -8.50 -15.96 3.00
C VAL A 399 -7.55 -15.91 1.82
N VAL A 400 -6.59 -14.99 1.85
CA VAL A 400 -5.53 -14.85 0.83
C VAL A 400 -4.21 -14.64 1.54
N CYS A 401 -3.22 -15.50 1.30
CA CYS A 401 -1.88 -15.34 1.85
C CYS A 401 -0.83 -15.35 0.73
N GLU A 402 0.20 -14.52 0.87
CA GLU A 402 1.35 -14.47 -0.02
C GLU A 402 2.61 -14.03 0.77
N GLY A 403 3.60 -14.91 0.86
CA GLY A 403 4.77 -14.67 1.71
C GLY A 403 4.38 -14.43 3.19
N PRO A 404 4.83 -13.35 3.83
CA PRO A 404 4.51 -13.03 5.23
C PRO A 404 3.17 -12.33 5.41
N TYR A 405 2.42 -12.05 4.33
CA TYR A 405 1.17 -11.31 4.40
C TYR A 405 -0.03 -12.23 4.22
N CYS A 406 -1.04 -12.03 5.06
CA CYS A 406 -2.35 -12.64 4.91
C CYS A 406 -3.45 -11.57 5.01
N GLY A 407 -4.53 -11.76 4.28
CA GLY A 407 -5.80 -11.07 4.44
C GLY A 407 -6.95 -12.05 4.63
N ALA A 408 -8.01 -11.65 5.33
CA ALA A 408 -9.26 -12.37 5.40
C ALA A 408 -10.47 -11.43 5.40
N HIS A 409 -11.51 -11.83 4.66
CA HIS A 409 -12.85 -11.25 4.75
C HIS A 409 -13.79 -12.28 5.38
N PHE A 410 -14.50 -11.86 6.42
CA PHE A 410 -15.34 -12.74 7.23
C PHE A 410 -16.45 -11.96 7.93
N TYR A 411 -17.45 -12.71 8.41
CA TYR A 411 -18.45 -12.23 9.35
C TYR A 411 -18.27 -12.94 10.68
N MET A 412 -18.43 -12.21 11.77
CA MET A 412 -18.78 -12.78 13.07
C MET A 412 -20.27 -12.57 13.30
N TRP A 413 -20.93 -13.53 13.93
CA TRP A 413 -22.35 -13.52 14.23
C TRP A 413 -22.54 -13.81 15.70
N GLY A 414 -23.11 -12.88 16.46
CA GLY A 414 -23.33 -13.07 17.90
C GLY A 414 -24.58 -12.35 18.39
N THR A 415 -25.11 -12.78 19.52
CA THR A 415 -26.26 -12.16 20.18
C THR A 415 -25.78 -10.98 21.01
N HIS A 416 -26.26 -9.77 20.72
CA HIS A 416 -25.85 -8.55 21.42
C HIS A 416 -26.41 -8.50 22.85
N THR A 417 -25.63 -8.99 23.80
CA THR A 417 -26.00 -9.24 25.21
C THR A 417 -25.22 -8.41 26.24
N GLY A 418 -24.10 -7.80 25.85
CA GLY A 418 -23.43 -6.72 26.59
C GLY A 418 -23.55 -5.36 25.91
N GLU A 419 -22.78 -4.37 26.37
CA GLU A 419 -22.67 -3.06 25.72
C GLU A 419 -21.57 -3.10 24.64
N TRP A 420 -21.84 -2.53 23.46
CA TRP A 420 -20.86 -2.44 22.37
C TRP A 420 -20.88 -1.07 21.71
N MET A 421 -19.72 -0.41 21.60
CA MET A 421 -19.60 0.90 20.96
C MET A 421 -20.61 1.94 21.48
N GLY A 422 -20.92 1.90 22.79
CA GLY A 422 -21.90 2.77 23.45
C GLY A 422 -23.37 2.36 23.30
N GLU A 423 -23.67 1.33 22.51
CA GLU A 423 -25.02 0.78 22.37
C GLU A 423 -25.30 -0.27 23.44
N LYS A 424 -26.48 -0.15 24.07
CA LYS A 424 -26.96 -1.10 25.07
C LYS A 424 -27.35 -2.44 24.42
N PRO A 425 -27.28 -3.57 25.16
CA PRO A 425 -27.65 -4.87 24.63
C PRO A 425 -29.07 -4.88 24.09
N THR A 426 -29.22 -5.44 22.88
CA THR A 426 -30.50 -5.47 22.15
C THR A 426 -31.13 -6.86 22.10
N GLY A 427 -30.40 -7.91 22.49
CA GLY A 427 -30.83 -9.31 22.39
C GLY A 427 -30.97 -9.83 20.96
N LYS A 428 -30.57 -9.05 19.95
CA LYS A 428 -30.60 -9.43 18.53
C LYS A 428 -29.32 -10.17 18.15
N ARG A 429 -29.41 -11.12 17.21
CA ARG A 429 -28.23 -11.71 16.55
C ARG A 429 -27.75 -10.74 15.46
N VAL A 430 -26.51 -10.28 15.58
CA VAL A 430 -25.91 -9.20 14.78
C VAL A 430 -24.78 -9.76 13.90
N PRO A 431 -24.78 -9.48 12.58
CA PRO A 431 -23.61 -9.64 11.73
C PRO A 431 -22.59 -8.53 11.97
N ILE A 432 -21.34 -8.92 12.19
CA ILE A 432 -20.17 -8.06 12.29
C ILE A 432 -19.26 -8.44 11.13
N ARG A 433 -19.42 -7.74 10.00
CA ARG A 433 -18.57 -7.94 8.80
C ARG A 433 -17.21 -7.31 9.06
N CYS A 434 -16.15 -8.05 8.73
CA CYS A 434 -14.76 -7.66 8.95
C CYS A 434 -13.93 -7.87 7.69
N GLY A 435 -13.03 -6.93 7.43
CA GLY A 435 -11.86 -7.11 6.59
C GLY A 435 -10.63 -7.02 7.49
N ALA A 436 -9.71 -7.97 7.38
CA ALA A 436 -8.50 -7.99 8.20
C ALA A 436 -7.26 -8.31 7.36
N HIS A 437 -6.13 -7.71 7.70
CA HIS A 437 -4.80 -8.09 7.22
C HIS A 437 -3.85 -8.32 8.39
N ALA A 438 -2.84 -9.16 8.17
CA ALA A 438 -1.78 -9.48 9.12
C ALA A 438 -0.43 -9.62 8.42
N ARG A 439 0.64 -9.25 9.14
CA ARG A 439 2.03 -9.58 8.83
C ARG A 439 2.53 -10.63 9.82
N ILE A 440 2.94 -11.78 9.31
CA ILE A 440 3.45 -12.92 10.07
C ILE A 440 4.98 -12.95 9.95
N VAL A 441 5.66 -13.02 11.10
CA VAL A 441 7.12 -13.20 11.21
C VAL A 441 7.39 -14.24 12.31
N ASP A 442 8.27 -15.20 12.04
CA ASP A 442 8.70 -16.23 12.99
C ASP A 442 7.56 -16.95 13.75
N GLY A 443 6.46 -17.23 13.06
CA GLY A 443 5.29 -17.92 13.64
C GLY A 443 4.38 -17.04 14.49
N LYS A 444 4.54 -15.71 14.44
CA LYS A 444 3.72 -14.72 15.16
C LYS A 444 3.23 -13.60 14.27
N ILE A 445 2.04 -13.08 14.57
CA ILE A 445 1.56 -11.83 13.99
C ILE A 445 2.27 -10.66 14.68
N VAL A 446 2.97 -9.85 13.89
CA VAL A 446 3.71 -8.66 14.37
C VAL A 446 3.01 -7.35 14.04
N GLU A 447 2.22 -7.33 12.96
CA GLU A 447 1.41 -6.18 12.56
C GLU A 447 0.04 -6.67 12.07
N GLY A 448 -1.00 -5.88 12.28
CA GLY A 448 -2.34 -6.21 11.83
C GLY A 448 -3.22 -4.98 11.59
N TRP A 449 -4.17 -5.13 10.70
CA TRP A 449 -5.07 -4.08 10.23
C TRP A 449 -6.49 -4.63 10.21
N LEU A 450 -7.45 -3.97 10.86
CA LEU A 450 -8.85 -4.42 10.91
C LEU A 450 -9.79 -3.27 10.56
N ILE A 451 -10.72 -3.53 9.63
CA ILE A 451 -11.91 -2.71 9.40
C ILE A 451 -13.13 -3.54 9.75
N VAL A 452 -14.11 -2.91 10.40
CA VAL A 452 -15.39 -3.49 10.77
C VAL A 452 -16.49 -2.65 10.11
N ASP A 453 -17.47 -3.29 9.49
CA ASP A 453 -18.68 -2.65 8.98
C ASP A 453 -19.61 -2.30 10.17
N ILE A 454 -19.16 -1.31 10.97
CA ILE A 454 -19.90 -0.75 12.10
C ILE A 454 -21.30 -0.27 11.66
N PRO A 455 -21.48 0.40 10.49
CA PRO A 455 -22.81 0.74 10.00
C PRO A 455 -23.75 -0.47 9.84
N ARG A 456 -23.28 -1.60 9.31
CA ARG A 456 -24.08 -2.85 9.19
C ARG A 456 -24.45 -3.42 10.55
N ALA A 457 -23.48 -3.48 11.48
CA ALA A 457 -23.71 -3.97 12.83
C ALA A 457 -24.74 -3.09 13.58
N PHE A 458 -24.60 -1.76 13.47
CA PHE A 458 -25.53 -0.79 14.05
C PHE A 458 -26.93 -0.92 13.46
N HIS A 459 -27.05 -1.07 12.13
CA HIS A 459 -28.34 -1.30 11.49
C HIS A 459 -29.05 -2.56 12.03
N ALA A 460 -28.32 -3.67 12.18
CA ALA A 460 -28.87 -4.90 12.76
C ALA A 460 -29.27 -4.72 14.25
N MET A 461 -28.52 -3.92 15.03
CA MET A 461 -28.93 -3.52 16.37
C MET A 461 -30.21 -2.65 16.37
N GLY A 462 -30.51 -1.95 15.27
CA GLY A 462 -31.63 -1.02 15.14
C GLY A 462 -31.22 0.44 15.33
N VAL A 463 -29.96 0.76 15.08
CA VAL A 463 -29.35 2.09 15.21
C VAL A 463 -29.09 2.68 13.83
N ASP A 464 -29.57 3.89 13.58
CA ASP A 464 -29.26 4.62 12.35
C ASP A 464 -27.92 5.36 12.48
N PHE A 465 -26.86 4.71 12.01
CA PHE A 465 -25.49 5.23 12.00
C PHE A 465 -25.38 6.53 11.18
N TYR A 466 -25.97 6.56 9.98
CA TYR A 466 -25.88 7.72 9.07
C TYR A 466 -26.81 8.85 9.50
N GLY A 467 -27.99 8.54 10.06
CA GLY A 467 -28.88 9.52 10.68
C GLY A 467 -28.18 10.31 11.79
N ARG A 468 -27.48 9.63 12.71
CA ARG A 468 -26.68 10.29 13.76
C ARG A 468 -25.59 11.20 13.18
N ALA A 469 -24.83 10.72 12.19
CA ALA A 469 -23.80 11.53 11.52
C ALA A 469 -24.39 12.79 10.87
N ARG A 470 -25.55 12.65 10.21
CA ARG A 470 -26.28 13.74 9.57
C ARG A 470 -26.79 14.78 10.58
N GLU A 471 -27.32 14.34 11.73
CA GLU A 471 -27.71 15.24 12.83
C GLU A 471 -26.51 16.06 13.34
N MET A 472 -25.35 15.42 13.53
CA MET A 472 -24.11 16.10 13.93
C MET A 472 -23.65 17.11 12.87
N ALA A 473 -23.71 16.76 11.59
CA ALA A 473 -23.35 17.65 10.48
C ALA A 473 -24.25 18.89 10.43
N LEU A 474 -25.56 18.72 10.57
CA LEU A 474 -26.53 19.83 10.62
C LEU A 474 -26.32 20.72 11.85
N ALA A 475 -26.06 20.13 13.03
CA ALA A 475 -25.77 20.88 14.24
C ALA A 475 -24.47 21.72 14.12
N GLN A 476 -23.41 21.15 13.55
CA GLN A 476 -22.16 21.85 13.26
C GLN A 476 -22.37 23.00 12.27
N ALA A 477 -23.15 22.78 11.21
CA ALA A 477 -23.46 23.79 10.21
C ALA A 477 -24.23 25.00 10.79
N ALA A 478 -25.19 24.74 11.69
CA ALA A 478 -25.98 25.77 12.36
C ALA A 478 -25.18 26.56 13.41
N ALA A 479 -24.28 25.88 14.16
CA ALA A 479 -23.39 26.55 15.11
C ALA A 479 -22.41 27.53 14.43
N LEU A 480 -21.96 27.21 13.21
CA LEU A 480 -21.13 28.13 12.42
C LEU A 480 -21.90 29.38 11.96
N GLU A 481 -23.20 29.25 11.67
CA GLU A 481 -24.05 30.38 11.25
C GLU A 481 -24.38 31.34 12.41
N SER A 482 -24.67 30.80 13.59
CA SER A 482 -24.90 31.65 14.77
C SER A 482 -23.63 32.39 15.19
N HIS A 483 -22.46 31.76 15.07
CA HIS A 483 -21.17 32.43 15.30
C HIS A 483 -20.86 33.53 14.27
N SER A 484 -21.20 33.36 12.98
CA SER A 484 -21.03 34.45 12.01
C SER A 484 -21.99 35.62 12.28
N GLN A 485 -23.27 35.33 12.56
CA GLN A 485 -24.26 36.38 12.87
C GLN A 485 -23.95 37.15 14.15
N ALA A 486 -23.26 36.53 15.12
CA ALA A 486 -22.79 37.18 16.34
C ALA A 486 -21.42 37.89 16.20
N ALA A 487 -20.74 37.73 15.06
CA ALA A 487 -19.50 38.46 14.73
C ALA A 487 -19.74 39.66 13.80
N ASP A 488 -20.87 39.66 13.07
CA ASP A 488 -21.35 40.77 12.24
C ASP A 488 -22.21 41.80 13.01
N GLN A 489 -22.45 41.58 14.31
CA GLN A 489 -23.16 42.47 15.25
C GLN A 489 -22.19 43.14 16.24
#